data_AF-A0A7C7EDC5-F1
#
_entry.id   AF-A0A7C7EDC5-F1
#
_cell.length_a   1.000
_cell.length_b   1.000
_cell.length_c   1.000
_cell.angle_alpha   90.00
_cell.angle_beta   90.00
_cell.angle_gamma   90.00
#
_symmetry.space_group_name_H-M   'P 1'
#
loop_
_entity.id
_entity.type
_entity.pdbx_description
1 polymer ?
#
loop_
_entity_poly.entity_id
_entity_poly.type
_entity_poly.pdbx_seq_one_letter_code
_entity_poly.pdbx_strand_id
1 'polypeptide(L)'
;MNNLMKAITWQYPEEIPVSVGILPAVWLKHGEEFVKLAKEYPDLVPIIPDLNNIDVYIPRTYHAGTFTDEWGCVWSNLTEGMESIVTGHPVPNREDILTLEIPPNRDGRLPHGFMYLRLLDLRGFEEAMMDFAEECEELQILIDKVLEYNCRQIKAILPNAPELVVFGDDLGMQNGLAIGPDKWRKYLKPCYMKMYQMVKKTGRYVYMHSDGMIYEIIPDLKECGVDMINPQYRANGLENLERVCKGKIAVDLDLDRQLFPFATPSQIDDHVRGAVETLYLPQGGLAVKAEIGPEVPLNNVAAIFDALRKYKHYKG
;
A
#
# COMPACT_ATOMS: atom_id res chain seq x y z
N MET A 1 -17.10 18.04 0.77
CA MET A 1 -16.09 17.04 1.14
C MET A 1 -16.68 15.66 0.87
N ASN A 2 -15.95 14.76 0.20
CA ASN A 2 -16.43 13.41 -0.12
C ASN A 2 -16.40 12.48 1.12
N ASN A 3 -17.01 11.29 1.03
CA ASN A 3 -17.07 10.33 2.15
C ASN A 3 -15.68 9.91 2.64
N LEU A 4 -14.69 9.74 1.74
CA LEU A 4 -13.33 9.36 2.14
C LEU A 4 -12.70 10.42 3.04
N MET A 5 -12.75 11.69 2.63
CA MET A 5 -12.22 12.79 3.44
C MET A 5 -13.01 12.97 4.74
N LYS A 6 -14.34 12.75 4.74
CA LYS A 6 -15.13 12.71 5.98
C LYS A 6 -14.72 11.57 6.91
N ALA A 7 -14.40 10.40 6.38
CA ALA A 7 -13.89 9.28 7.17
C ALA A 7 -12.51 9.60 7.77
N ILE A 8 -11.59 10.18 7.00
CA ILE A 8 -10.26 10.59 7.45
C ILE A 8 -10.32 11.65 8.55
N THR A 9 -11.24 12.61 8.41
CA THR A 9 -11.35 13.78 9.30
C THR A 9 -12.40 13.63 10.40
N TRP A 10 -13.00 12.45 10.54
CA TRP A 10 -14.00 12.13 11.56
C TRP A 10 -15.26 13.02 11.50
N GLN A 11 -15.78 13.26 10.29
CA GLN A 11 -16.92 14.15 10.03
C GLN A 11 -18.16 13.43 9.50
N TYR A 12 -18.56 12.34 10.16
CA TYR A 12 -19.84 11.64 9.94
C TYR A 12 -20.13 11.39 8.45
N PRO A 13 -19.34 10.54 7.78
CA PRO A 13 -19.59 10.21 6.37
C PRO A 13 -20.98 9.61 6.19
N GLU A 14 -21.64 9.91 5.06
CA GLU A 14 -22.97 9.38 4.76
C GLU A 14 -22.96 7.85 4.60
N GLU A 15 -21.85 7.33 4.06
CA GLU A 15 -21.57 5.93 3.77
C GLU A 15 -20.10 5.63 4.07
N ILE A 16 -19.79 4.40 4.46
CA ILE A 16 -18.41 3.92 4.57
C ILE A 16 -17.80 3.93 3.16
N PRO A 17 -16.68 4.65 2.92
CA PRO A 17 -16.00 4.60 1.63
C PRO A 17 -15.57 3.16 1.34
N VAL A 18 -15.84 2.69 0.13
CA VAL A 18 -15.38 1.39 -0.35
C VAL A 18 -14.59 1.57 -1.63
N SER A 19 -13.54 0.76 -1.81
CA SER A 19 -12.75 0.77 -3.04
C SER A 19 -12.35 -0.66 -3.44
N VAL A 20 -12.06 -0.84 -4.73
CA VAL A 20 -11.56 -2.11 -5.26
C VAL A 20 -10.29 -1.87 -6.06
N GLY A 21 -9.25 -2.63 -5.74
CA GLY A 21 -8.05 -2.76 -6.58
C GLY A 21 -8.21 -3.96 -7.48
N ILE A 22 -7.94 -3.82 -8.77
CA ILE A 22 -8.03 -4.95 -9.72
C ILE A 22 -6.68 -5.07 -10.41
N LEU A 23 -6.00 -6.19 -10.20
CA LEU A 23 -4.72 -6.42 -10.87
C LEU A 23 -4.95 -6.54 -12.38
N PRO A 24 -4.04 -5.99 -13.22
CA PRO A 24 -4.16 -6.13 -14.67
C PRO A 24 -4.28 -7.59 -15.15
N ALA A 25 -3.65 -8.53 -14.45
CA ALA A 25 -3.77 -9.97 -14.72
C ALA A 25 -5.22 -10.49 -14.67
N VAL A 26 -6.13 -9.86 -13.91
CA VAL A 26 -7.55 -10.23 -13.87
C VAL A 26 -8.20 -9.99 -15.23
N TRP A 27 -7.98 -8.80 -15.80
CA TRP A 27 -8.51 -8.42 -17.11
C TRP A 27 -7.91 -9.30 -18.22
N LEU A 28 -6.61 -9.60 -18.15
CA LEU A 28 -5.93 -10.45 -19.12
C LEU A 28 -6.42 -11.91 -19.06
N LYS A 29 -6.67 -12.44 -17.87
CA LYS A 29 -7.09 -13.83 -17.68
C LYS A 29 -8.55 -14.06 -18.03
N HIS A 30 -9.45 -13.19 -17.56
CA HIS A 30 -10.90 -13.38 -17.65
C HIS A 30 -11.57 -12.57 -18.77
N GLY A 31 -10.87 -11.59 -19.35
CA GLY A 31 -11.27 -10.85 -20.54
C GLY A 31 -12.70 -10.32 -20.49
N GLU A 32 -13.46 -10.60 -21.55
CA GLU A 32 -14.84 -10.14 -21.73
C GLU A 32 -15.81 -10.62 -20.63
N GLU A 33 -15.54 -11.75 -19.97
CA GLU A 33 -16.39 -12.22 -18.87
C GLU A 33 -16.28 -11.30 -17.65
N PHE A 34 -15.06 -10.87 -17.31
CA PHE A 34 -14.86 -9.91 -16.23
C PHE A 34 -15.33 -8.51 -16.62
N VAL A 35 -15.21 -8.10 -17.89
CA VAL A 35 -15.81 -6.84 -18.38
C VAL A 35 -17.32 -6.83 -18.20
N LYS A 36 -18.01 -7.93 -18.53
CA LYS A 36 -19.47 -8.05 -18.30
C LYS A 36 -19.82 -7.91 -16.83
N LEU A 37 -19.09 -8.62 -15.96
CA LEU A 37 -19.27 -8.51 -14.51
C LEU A 37 -19.04 -7.08 -14.03
N ALA A 38 -17.91 -6.45 -14.37
CA ALA A 38 -17.57 -5.09 -13.95
C ALA A 38 -18.64 -4.05 -14.34
N LYS A 39 -19.31 -4.21 -15.49
CA LYS A 39 -20.41 -3.34 -15.93
C LYS A 39 -21.66 -3.39 -15.03
N GLU A 40 -21.84 -4.46 -14.26
CA GLU A 40 -22.90 -4.56 -13.25
C GLU A 40 -22.57 -3.76 -11.97
N TYR A 41 -21.29 -3.37 -11.81
CA TYR A 41 -20.74 -2.69 -10.65
C TYR A 41 -20.08 -1.33 -10.96
N PRO A 42 -20.75 -0.39 -11.66
CA PRO A 42 -20.13 0.86 -12.10
C PRO A 42 -19.74 1.82 -10.96
N ASP A 43 -20.31 1.65 -9.76
CA ASP A 43 -19.92 2.41 -8.57
C ASP A 43 -18.62 1.91 -7.93
N LEU A 44 -18.27 0.63 -8.13
CA LEU A 44 -17.02 0.04 -7.65
C LEU A 44 -15.95 0.01 -8.75
N VAL A 45 -16.33 -0.23 -10.00
CA VAL A 45 -15.44 -0.31 -11.15
C VAL A 45 -15.82 0.78 -12.17
N PRO A 46 -15.54 2.06 -11.86
CA PRO A 46 -15.96 3.18 -12.71
C PRO A 46 -15.17 3.27 -14.02
N ILE A 47 -13.99 2.64 -14.09
CA ILE A 47 -13.13 2.61 -15.27
C ILE A 47 -12.93 1.17 -15.68
N ILE A 48 -13.37 0.84 -16.89
CA ILE A 48 -13.16 -0.46 -17.51
C ILE A 48 -12.17 -0.26 -18.67
N PRO A 49 -11.02 -0.95 -18.67
CA PRO A 49 -10.04 -0.80 -19.73
C PRO A 49 -10.58 -1.31 -21.08
N ASP A 50 -10.14 -0.67 -22.16
CA ASP A 50 -10.31 -1.23 -23.50
C ASP A 50 -9.35 -2.41 -23.66
N LEU A 51 -9.90 -3.63 -23.71
CA LEU A 51 -9.10 -4.85 -23.79
C LEU A 51 -8.24 -4.92 -25.08
N ASN A 52 -8.62 -4.22 -26.15
CA ASN A 52 -7.81 -4.18 -27.38
C ASN A 52 -6.58 -3.28 -27.25
N ASN A 53 -6.56 -2.40 -26.24
CA ASN A 53 -5.48 -1.46 -25.96
C ASN A 53 -5.07 -1.54 -24.49
N ILE A 54 -5.11 -2.75 -23.92
CA ILE A 54 -4.95 -2.95 -22.48
C ILE A 54 -3.58 -2.48 -21.97
N ASP A 55 -2.54 -2.57 -22.79
CA ASP A 55 -1.17 -2.18 -22.44
C ASP A 55 -1.07 -0.72 -21.96
N VAL A 56 -1.93 0.18 -22.45
CA VAL A 56 -1.96 1.60 -22.02
C VAL A 56 -2.40 1.74 -20.55
N TYR A 57 -3.11 0.75 -20.03
CA TYR A 57 -3.62 0.70 -18.65
C TYR A 57 -2.71 -0.11 -17.72
N ILE A 58 -1.70 -0.81 -18.25
CA ILE A 58 -0.79 -1.63 -17.46
C ILE A 58 0.41 -0.77 -17.05
N PRO A 59 0.70 -0.64 -15.74
CA PRO A 59 1.90 0.07 -15.29
C PRO A 59 3.17 -0.64 -15.78
N ARG A 60 4.27 0.10 -15.93
CA ARG A 60 5.55 -0.45 -16.39
C ARG A 60 6.03 -1.67 -15.59
N THR A 61 5.85 -1.65 -14.26
CA THR A 61 6.22 -2.76 -13.36
C THR A 61 5.32 -3.98 -13.51
N TYR A 62 4.26 -3.90 -14.29
CA TYR A 62 3.33 -5.01 -14.48
C TYR A 62 3.54 -5.71 -15.82
N HIS A 63 4.46 -5.21 -16.65
CA HIS A 63 4.84 -5.86 -17.90
C HIS A 63 5.87 -6.97 -17.69
N ALA A 64 5.68 -8.09 -18.38
CA ALA A 64 6.65 -9.18 -18.38
C ALA A 64 7.99 -8.72 -18.99
N GLY A 65 9.10 -9.21 -18.44
CA GLY A 65 10.45 -8.83 -18.85
C GLY A 65 11.23 -8.14 -17.75
N THR A 66 12.26 -7.39 -18.15
CA THR A 66 13.17 -6.73 -17.20
C THR A 66 13.35 -5.26 -17.55
N PHE A 67 13.58 -4.45 -16.52
CA PHE A 67 14.02 -3.08 -16.69
C PHE A 67 14.86 -2.61 -15.50
N THR A 68 15.62 -1.54 -15.71
CA THR A 68 16.41 -0.89 -14.65
C THR A 68 15.78 0.46 -14.30
N ASP A 69 15.66 0.75 -13.01
CA ASP A 69 15.17 2.03 -12.51
C ASP A 69 16.30 3.07 -12.36
N GLU A 70 15.95 4.28 -11.91
CA GLU A 70 16.90 5.38 -11.76
C GLU A 70 17.99 5.15 -10.72
N TRP A 71 17.79 4.20 -9.81
CA TRP A 71 18.75 3.81 -8.78
C TRP A 71 19.69 2.69 -9.24
N GLY A 72 19.43 2.09 -10.40
CA GLY A 72 20.18 0.93 -10.89
C GLY A 72 19.62 -0.41 -10.43
N CYS A 73 18.46 -0.44 -9.77
CA CYS A 73 17.80 -1.69 -9.40
C CYS A 73 17.25 -2.37 -10.66
N VAL A 74 17.54 -3.66 -10.83
CA VAL A 74 17.00 -4.48 -11.93
C VAL A 74 15.70 -5.11 -11.47
N TRP A 75 14.61 -4.69 -12.08
CA TRP A 75 13.27 -5.22 -11.91
C TRP A 75 13.01 -6.33 -12.93
N SER A 76 12.45 -7.44 -12.47
CA SER A 76 12.10 -8.60 -13.29
C SER A 76 10.66 -9.02 -13.06
N ASN A 77 10.00 -9.41 -14.14
CA ASN A 77 8.62 -9.85 -14.15
C ASN A 77 8.46 -11.09 -15.02
N LEU A 78 7.85 -12.14 -14.45
CA LEU A 78 7.59 -13.40 -15.15
C LEU A 78 6.15 -13.53 -15.66
N THR A 79 5.23 -12.69 -15.21
CA THR A 79 3.79 -12.84 -15.46
C THR A 79 3.17 -11.48 -15.72
N GLU A 80 2.82 -11.25 -16.98
CA GLU A 80 2.13 -10.05 -17.44
C GLU A 80 0.89 -9.75 -16.57
N GLY A 81 0.78 -8.50 -16.13
CA GLY A 81 -0.27 -8.00 -15.26
C GLY A 81 -0.14 -8.34 -13.78
N MET A 82 0.95 -8.96 -13.35
CA MET A 82 1.39 -9.06 -11.95
C MET A 82 2.56 -8.10 -11.72
N GLU A 83 2.81 -7.67 -10.49
CA GLU A 83 3.91 -6.74 -10.20
C GLU A 83 5.31 -7.39 -10.31
N SER A 84 6.28 -6.62 -10.81
CA SER A 84 7.70 -6.97 -10.86
C SER A 84 8.30 -7.08 -9.46
N ILE A 85 9.38 -7.86 -9.35
CA ILE A 85 10.25 -7.87 -8.17
C ILE A 85 11.65 -7.40 -8.55
N VAL A 86 12.40 -6.86 -7.59
CA VAL A 86 13.82 -6.54 -7.81
C VAL A 86 14.66 -7.81 -7.71
N THR A 87 15.48 -8.06 -8.72
CA THR A 87 16.38 -9.22 -8.82
C THR A 87 17.85 -8.83 -9.01
N GLY A 88 18.14 -7.54 -9.20
CA GLY A 88 19.50 -7.03 -9.29
C GLY A 88 19.66 -5.78 -8.42
N HIS A 89 20.69 -5.81 -7.59
CA HIS A 89 20.93 -4.85 -6.53
C HIS A 89 22.18 -4.02 -6.87
N PRO A 90 22.10 -2.69 -6.94
CA PRO A 90 23.23 -1.83 -7.32
C PRO A 90 24.32 -1.73 -6.25
N VAL A 91 24.03 -2.04 -4.98
CA VAL A 91 25.01 -2.02 -3.88
C VAL A 91 25.07 -3.37 -3.15
N PRO A 92 25.53 -4.44 -3.81
CA PRO A 92 25.56 -5.79 -3.22
C PRO A 92 26.69 -5.95 -2.17
N ASN A 93 27.61 -5.00 -2.02
CA ASN A 93 28.57 -4.93 -0.92
C ASN A 93 28.46 -3.60 -0.16
N ARG A 94 28.94 -3.55 1.09
CA ARG A 94 28.88 -2.34 1.92
C ARG A 94 29.69 -1.18 1.35
N GLU A 95 30.85 -1.48 0.77
CA GLU A 95 31.72 -0.47 0.18
C GLU A 95 31.05 0.25 -1.00
N ASP A 96 30.13 -0.42 -1.70
CA ASP A 96 29.37 0.14 -2.81
C ASP A 96 28.39 1.23 -2.35
N ILE A 97 27.94 1.21 -1.07
CA ILE A 97 27.08 2.25 -0.48
C ILE A 97 27.80 3.61 -0.48
N LEU A 98 29.12 3.60 -0.24
CA LEU A 98 29.91 4.83 -0.12
C LEU A 98 29.94 5.60 -1.44
N THR A 99 29.99 4.88 -2.56
CA THR A 99 30.05 5.42 -3.92
C THR A 99 28.69 5.53 -4.59
N LEU A 100 27.61 4.98 -4.00
CA LEU A 100 26.25 5.10 -4.52
C LEU A 100 25.85 6.58 -4.69
N GLU A 101 25.52 6.98 -5.91
CA GLU A 101 25.05 8.34 -6.18
C GLU A 101 23.53 8.43 -6.02
N ILE A 102 23.05 9.53 -5.43
CA ILE A 102 21.63 9.82 -5.37
C ILE A 102 21.17 10.23 -6.78
N PRO A 103 20.13 9.59 -7.36
CA PRO A 103 19.66 9.95 -8.69
C PRO A 103 19.33 11.46 -8.79
N PRO A 104 19.70 12.12 -9.91
CA PRO A 104 19.59 13.57 -10.03
C PRO A 104 18.18 14.07 -10.35
N ASN A 105 17.28 13.17 -10.77
CA ASN A 105 15.92 13.50 -11.17
C ASN A 105 15.11 14.12 -10.02
N ARG A 106 14.11 14.92 -10.38
CA ARG A 106 13.15 15.57 -9.48
C ARG A 106 11.78 15.56 -10.11
N ASP A 107 11.41 14.42 -10.66
CA ASP A 107 10.15 14.22 -11.37
C ASP A 107 8.97 13.93 -10.43
N GLY A 108 9.23 13.85 -9.12
CA GLY A 108 8.20 13.73 -8.10
C GLY A 108 7.67 12.31 -7.96
N ARG A 109 8.34 11.31 -8.54
CA ARG A 109 7.97 9.91 -8.40
C ARG A 109 8.42 9.36 -7.06
N LEU A 110 7.48 8.83 -6.30
CA LEU A 110 7.74 7.98 -5.15
C LEU A 110 7.04 6.65 -5.45
N PRO A 111 7.79 5.61 -5.84
CA PRO A 111 7.20 4.32 -6.12
C PRO A 111 6.64 3.68 -4.84
N HIS A 112 5.80 2.66 -5.00
CA HIS A 112 5.57 1.71 -3.91
C HIS A 112 6.91 1.13 -3.49
N GLY A 113 7.20 1.16 -2.18
CA GLY A 113 8.53 0.86 -1.66
C GLY A 113 9.52 2.01 -1.77
N PHE A 114 9.10 3.22 -1.38
CA PHE A 114 9.95 4.41 -1.50
C PHE A 114 11.08 4.49 -0.46
N MET A 115 10.94 3.89 0.74
CA MET A 115 11.92 4.05 1.83
C MET A 115 12.51 2.74 2.31
N TYR A 116 11.79 1.90 3.05
CA TYR A 116 12.27 0.64 3.60
C TYR A 116 12.53 -0.40 2.52
N LEU A 117 11.53 -0.70 1.67
CA LEU A 117 11.71 -1.61 0.55
C LEU A 117 12.82 -1.12 -0.38
N ARG A 118 12.95 0.20 -0.60
CA ARG A 118 14.06 0.77 -1.39
C ARG A 118 15.43 0.38 -0.83
N LEU A 119 15.62 0.31 0.49
CA LEU A 119 16.87 -0.17 1.07
C LEU A 119 17.12 -1.64 0.69
N LEU A 120 16.07 -2.47 0.73
CA LEU A 120 16.13 -3.88 0.37
C LEU A 120 16.39 -4.06 -1.14
N ASP A 121 15.79 -3.23 -1.98
CA ASP A 121 16.00 -3.22 -3.43
C ASP A 121 17.43 -2.82 -3.80
N LEU A 122 18.01 -1.88 -3.07
CA LEU A 122 19.37 -1.39 -3.29
C LEU A 122 20.43 -2.41 -2.85
N ARG A 123 20.23 -2.98 -1.65
CA ARG A 123 21.23 -3.80 -0.94
C ARG A 123 21.07 -5.31 -1.16
N GLY A 124 19.85 -5.76 -1.45
CA GLY A 124 19.44 -7.16 -1.31
C GLY A 124 18.90 -7.43 0.09
N PHE A 125 17.85 -8.26 0.19
CA PHE A 125 17.15 -8.50 1.46
C PHE A 125 18.06 -9.07 2.56
N GLU A 126 18.78 -10.16 2.26
CA GLU A 126 19.64 -10.85 3.24
C GLU A 126 20.73 -9.90 3.78
N GLU A 127 21.40 -9.21 2.88
CA GLU A 127 22.45 -8.26 3.20
C GLU A 127 21.93 -7.05 3.99
N ALA A 128 20.76 -6.51 3.64
CA ALA A 128 20.14 -5.45 4.41
C ALA A 128 19.76 -5.93 5.83
N MET A 129 19.30 -7.18 5.98
CA MET A 129 19.02 -7.73 7.31
C MET A 129 20.29 -7.87 8.15
N MET A 130 21.41 -8.26 7.54
CA MET A 130 22.72 -8.26 8.18
C MET A 130 23.15 -6.85 8.61
N ASP A 131 22.96 -5.85 7.75
CA ASP A 131 23.27 -4.44 8.07
C ASP A 131 22.42 -3.92 9.24
N PHE A 132 21.12 -4.23 9.27
CA PHE A 132 20.25 -3.90 10.39
C PHE A 132 20.63 -4.67 11.67
N ALA A 133 21.08 -5.92 11.57
CA ALA A 133 21.47 -6.73 12.72
C ALA A 133 22.79 -6.23 13.35
N GLU A 134 23.75 -5.87 12.51
CA GLU A 134 25.08 -5.40 12.92
C GLU A 134 25.11 -3.91 13.24
N GLU A 135 24.14 -3.14 12.75
CA GLU A 135 24.04 -1.69 12.93
C GLU A 135 25.31 -0.95 12.44
N CYS A 136 25.80 -1.35 11.27
CA CYS A 136 26.99 -0.77 10.64
C CYS A 136 26.80 0.71 10.27
N GLU A 137 27.91 1.46 10.14
CA GLU A 137 27.85 2.89 9.81
C GLU A 137 27.28 3.13 8.39
N GLU A 138 27.55 2.20 7.46
CA GLU A 138 27.08 2.26 6.08
C GLU A 138 25.55 2.17 5.97
N LEU A 139 24.88 1.49 6.90
CA LEU A 139 23.42 1.43 6.95
C LEU A 139 22.83 2.84 7.05
N GLN A 140 23.38 3.68 7.94
CA GLN A 140 22.88 5.05 8.11
C GLN A 140 23.17 5.90 6.86
N ILE A 141 24.31 5.69 6.21
CA ILE A 141 24.66 6.36 4.95
C ILE A 141 23.63 6.02 3.86
N LEU A 142 23.27 4.74 3.72
CA LEU A 142 22.27 4.30 2.74
C LEU A 142 20.89 4.90 3.03
N ILE A 143 20.46 4.85 4.30
CA ILE A 143 19.21 5.46 4.76
C ILE A 143 19.17 6.95 4.42
N ASP A 144 20.25 7.68 4.71
CA ASP A 144 20.32 9.13 4.47
C ASP A 144 20.24 9.47 2.98
N LYS A 145 20.89 8.68 2.11
CA LYS A 145 20.82 8.85 0.65
C LYS A 145 19.39 8.66 0.13
N VAL A 146 18.70 7.60 0.56
CA VAL A 146 17.31 7.31 0.17
C VAL A 146 16.36 8.38 0.72
N LEU A 147 16.51 8.77 1.98
CA LEU A 147 15.72 9.84 2.59
C LEU A 147 15.92 11.17 1.86
N GLU A 148 17.14 11.52 1.51
CA GLU A 148 17.43 12.74 0.76
C GLU A 148 16.76 12.72 -0.61
N TYR A 149 16.85 11.61 -1.35
CA TYR A 149 16.14 11.44 -2.61
C TYR A 149 14.63 11.64 -2.44
N ASN A 150 14.02 10.96 -1.47
CA ASN A 150 12.59 11.05 -1.23
C ASN A 150 12.16 12.47 -0.87
N CYS A 151 12.94 13.18 -0.05
CA CYS A 151 12.69 14.59 0.24
C CYS A 151 12.73 15.46 -1.04
N ARG A 152 13.63 15.17 -1.99
CA ARG A 152 13.69 15.88 -3.29
C ARG A 152 12.42 15.61 -4.11
N GLN A 153 11.95 14.36 -4.16
CA GLN A 153 10.74 13.99 -4.91
C GLN A 153 9.48 14.60 -4.29
N ILE A 154 9.31 14.50 -2.96
CA ILE A 154 8.19 15.13 -2.24
C ILE A 154 8.17 16.64 -2.53
N LYS A 155 9.31 17.31 -2.41
CA LYS A 155 9.38 18.76 -2.70
C LYS A 155 8.97 19.11 -4.13
N ALA A 156 9.27 18.25 -5.10
CA ALA A 156 8.92 18.48 -6.51
C ALA A 156 7.41 18.34 -6.76
N ILE A 157 6.74 17.37 -6.14
CA ILE A 157 5.32 17.11 -6.37
C ILE A 157 4.38 17.97 -5.53
N LEU A 158 4.80 18.39 -4.32
CA LEU A 158 3.97 19.11 -3.35
C LEU A 158 3.17 20.31 -3.90
N PRO A 159 3.71 21.17 -4.78
CA PRO A 159 2.95 22.30 -5.34
C PRO A 159 1.67 21.87 -6.06
N ASN A 160 1.68 20.71 -6.71
CA ASN A 160 0.56 20.17 -7.49
C ASN A 160 -0.09 18.95 -6.83
N ALA A 161 0.33 18.59 -5.61
CA ALA A 161 -0.18 17.41 -4.93
C ALA A 161 -1.67 17.60 -4.55
N PRO A 162 -2.48 16.53 -4.66
CA PRO A 162 -3.86 16.53 -4.18
C PRO A 162 -3.95 16.74 -2.67
N GLU A 163 -5.17 16.91 -2.15
CA GLU A 163 -5.43 17.08 -0.71
C GLU A 163 -4.94 15.87 0.12
N LEU A 164 -5.06 14.66 -0.42
CA LEU A 164 -4.56 13.42 0.17
C LEU A 164 -3.34 12.91 -0.60
N VAL A 165 -2.17 12.90 0.03
CA VAL A 165 -0.92 12.39 -0.56
C VAL A 165 -0.74 10.93 -0.13
N VAL A 166 -0.62 10.05 -1.13
CA VAL A 166 -0.56 8.59 -0.96
C VAL A 166 0.90 8.12 -0.96
N PHE A 167 1.25 7.31 0.03
CA PHE A 167 2.52 6.61 0.15
C PHE A 167 2.26 5.10 0.27
N GLY A 168 3.18 4.28 -0.22
CA GLY A 168 3.15 2.82 -0.07
C GLY A 168 4.54 2.28 0.17
N ASP A 169 4.73 1.48 1.22
CA ASP A 169 5.99 0.81 1.56
C ASP A 169 5.67 -0.36 2.50
N ASP A 170 6.06 -1.58 2.13
CA ASP A 170 5.64 -2.77 2.86
C ASP A 170 6.60 -3.07 4.00
N LEU A 171 6.17 -2.72 5.21
CA LEU A 171 7.00 -2.75 6.42
C LEU A 171 6.90 -4.07 7.17
N GLY A 172 5.87 -4.86 6.89
CA GLY A 172 5.56 -6.08 7.60
C GLY A 172 5.92 -7.33 6.81
N MET A 173 6.21 -8.39 7.56
CA MET A 173 6.18 -9.78 7.12
C MET A 173 4.87 -10.42 7.60
N GLN A 174 4.70 -11.71 7.34
CA GLN A 174 3.51 -12.45 7.82
C GLN A 174 3.37 -12.42 9.35
N ASN A 175 4.49 -12.39 10.11
CA ASN A 175 4.52 -12.50 11.57
C ASN A 175 5.36 -11.38 12.22
N GLY A 176 5.12 -10.13 11.85
CA GLY A 176 5.74 -8.93 12.42
C GLY A 176 6.70 -8.22 11.45
N LEU A 177 7.50 -7.29 11.96
CA LEU A 177 8.48 -6.55 11.15
C LEU A 177 9.78 -7.34 11.05
N ALA A 178 10.36 -7.45 9.86
CA ALA A 178 11.61 -8.20 9.66
C ALA A 178 12.78 -7.65 10.52
N ILE A 179 12.86 -6.33 10.65
CA ILE A 179 13.89 -5.66 11.47
C ILE A 179 13.48 -5.47 12.94
N GLY A 180 12.23 -5.82 13.29
CA GLY A 180 11.63 -5.56 14.59
C GLY A 180 11.24 -4.08 14.80
N PRO A 181 10.27 -3.81 15.69
CA PRO A 181 9.72 -2.46 15.87
C PRO A 181 10.74 -1.48 16.47
N ASP A 182 11.70 -1.94 17.29
CA ASP A 182 12.70 -1.07 17.90
C ASP A 182 13.72 -0.54 16.88
N LYS A 183 14.19 -1.39 15.96
CA LYS A 183 15.07 -0.92 14.87
C LYS A 183 14.30 -0.05 13.88
N TRP A 184 13.03 -0.37 13.62
CA TRP A 184 12.17 0.52 12.82
C TRP A 184 12.05 1.90 13.46
N ARG A 185 11.82 1.98 14.79
CA ARG A 185 11.77 3.25 15.54
C ARG A 185 13.10 4.01 15.50
N LYS A 186 14.23 3.30 15.58
CA LYS A 186 15.56 3.90 15.53
C LYS A 186 15.88 4.49 14.15
N TYR A 187 15.68 3.71 13.10
CA TYR A 187 16.20 4.02 11.76
C TYR A 187 15.17 4.61 10.79
N LEU A 188 13.94 4.09 10.82
CA LEU A 188 12.93 4.43 9.80
C LEU A 188 11.93 5.47 10.29
N LYS A 189 11.49 5.44 11.56
CA LYS A 189 10.58 6.46 12.11
C LYS A 189 11.03 7.90 11.85
N PRO A 190 12.33 8.28 12.03
CA PRO A 190 12.78 9.64 11.73
C PRO A 190 12.64 10.01 10.24
N CYS A 191 12.89 9.05 9.35
CA CYS A 191 12.75 9.23 7.89
C CYS A 191 11.29 9.55 7.53
N TYR A 192 10.38 8.70 8.01
CA TYR A 192 8.94 8.81 7.79
C TYR A 192 8.38 10.12 8.36
N MET A 193 8.74 10.45 9.61
CA MET A 193 8.41 11.72 10.24
C MET A 193 8.85 12.90 9.36
N LYS A 194 10.11 12.93 8.92
CA LYS A 194 10.63 14.03 8.10
C LYS A 194 9.82 14.22 6.81
N MET A 195 9.55 13.13 6.09
CA MET A 195 8.80 13.15 4.84
C MET A 195 7.35 13.58 5.03
N TYR A 196 6.64 13.00 6.00
CA TYR A 196 5.24 13.31 6.25
C TYR A 196 5.07 14.73 6.77
N GLN A 197 5.97 15.24 7.62
CA GLN A 197 5.91 16.63 8.06
C GLN A 197 6.07 17.64 6.91
N MET A 198 6.76 17.28 5.81
CA MET A 198 6.77 18.13 4.60
C MET A 198 5.38 18.25 3.98
N VAL A 199 4.62 17.16 3.94
CA VAL A 199 3.22 17.13 3.47
C VAL A 199 2.32 17.91 4.43
N LYS A 200 2.38 17.61 5.73
CA LYS A 200 1.53 18.21 6.76
C LYS A 200 1.67 19.73 6.85
N LYS A 201 2.88 20.28 6.64
CA LYS A 201 3.12 21.74 6.59
C LYS A 201 2.33 22.47 5.49
N THR A 202 1.83 21.74 4.49
CA THR A 202 1.00 22.31 3.42
C THR A 202 -0.50 22.23 3.69
N GLY A 203 -0.91 21.71 4.86
CA GLY A 203 -2.33 21.49 5.19
C GLY A 203 -2.94 20.22 4.56
N ARG A 204 -2.12 19.40 3.88
CA ARG A 204 -2.54 18.15 3.24
C ARG A 204 -2.56 16.96 4.21
N TYR A 205 -3.22 15.90 3.79
CA TYR A 205 -3.34 14.65 4.53
C TYR A 205 -2.39 13.58 3.96
N VAL A 206 -1.96 12.66 4.80
CA VAL A 206 -1.08 11.53 4.46
C VAL A 206 -1.86 10.23 4.54
N TYR A 207 -1.90 9.50 3.44
CA TYR A 207 -2.33 8.11 3.37
C TYR A 207 -1.09 7.23 3.29
N MET A 208 -1.03 6.16 4.09
CA MET A 208 0.07 5.19 4.06
C MET A 208 -0.47 3.77 3.86
N HIS A 209 -0.03 3.11 2.80
CA HIS A 209 -0.23 1.68 2.57
C HIS A 209 0.99 0.89 3.03
N SER A 210 0.75 -0.27 3.64
CA SER A 210 1.78 -1.27 3.91
C SER A 210 1.16 -2.65 3.98
N ASP A 211 1.75 -3.57 3.23
CA ASP A 211 1.52 -5.00 3.41
C ASP A 211 2.21 -5.55 4.67
N GLY A 212 1.78 -6.75 5.08
CA GLY A 212 2.28 -7.48 6.23
C GLY A 212 1.75 -7.01 7.59
N MET A 213 2.28 -7.61 8.65
CA MET A 213 1.90 -7.33 10.03
C MET A 213 2.68 -6.12 10.55
N ILE A 214 1.97 -5.02 10.80
CA ILE A 214 2.53 -3.72 11.20
C ILE A 214 1.85 -3.10 12.42
N TYR A 215 0.87 -3.79 13.05
CA TYR A 215 0.06 -3.20 14.13
C TYR A 215 0.91 -2.62 15.28
N GLU A 216 2.11 -3.15 15.52
CA GLU A 216 3.05 -2.70 16.56
C GLU A 216 3.58 -1.28 16.32
N ILE A 217 3.62 -0.84 15.05
CA ILE A 217 4.13 0.48 14.64
C ILE A 217 3.05 1.41 14.06
N ILE A 218 1.79 0.98 13.95
CA ILE A 218 0.69 1.87 13.54
C ILE A 218 0.61 3.14 14.42
N PRO A 219 0.73 3.06 15.77
CA PRO A 219 0.77 4.27 16.60
C PRO A 219 1.96 5.18 16.27
N ASP A 220 3.12 4.61 15.94
CA ASP A 220 4.31 5.38 15.56
C ASP A 220 4.12 6.05 14.19
N LEU A 221 3.49 5.37 13.22
CA LEU A 221 3.13 5.94 11.92
C LEU A 221 2.14 7.11 12.07
N LYS A 222 1.15 6.97 12.97
CA LYS A 222 0.25 8.07 13.32
C LYS A 222 1.02 9.28 13.86
N GLU A 223 1.98 9.05 14.76
CA GLU A 223 2.85 10.10 15.30
C GLU A 223 3.67 10.79 14.19
N CYS A 224 4.18 10.03 13.21
CA CYS A 224 4.90 10.58 12.06
C CYS A 224 4.05 11.54 11.22
N GLY A 225 2.72 11.37 11.22
CA GLY A 225 1.78 12.25 10.53
C GLY A 225 0.80 11.54 9.60
N VAL A 226 0.71 10.21 9.65
CA VAL A 226 -0.28 9.46 8.87
C VAL A 226 -1.70 9.82 9.35
N ASP A 227 -2.57 10.18 8.42
CA ASP A 227 -3.98 10.47 8.70
C ASP A 227 -4.86 9.24 8.46
N MET A 228 -4.52 8.44 7.45
CA MET A 228 -5.18 7.17 7.13
C MET A 228 -4.16 6.08 6.84
N ILE A 229 -4.32 4.92 7.48
CA ILE A 229 -3.48 3.74 7.28
C ILE A 229 -4.25 2.69 6.46
N ASN A 230 -3.56 1.98 5.57
CA ASN A 230 -4.09 0.85 4.83
C ASN A 230 -3.31 -0.42 5.15
N PRO A 231 -3.72 -1.15 6.22
CA PRO A 231 -3.12 -2.40 6.63
C PRO A 231 -3.86 -3.62 6.06
N GLN A 232 -3.13 -4.71 5.85
CA GLN A 232 -3.72 -6.02 5.52
C GLN A 232 -4.50 -6.61 6.70
N TYR A 233 -5.71 -7.10 6.43
CA TYR A 233 -6.54 -7.79 7.42
C TYR A 233 -5.85 -9.01 8.04
N ARG A 234 -5.41 -9.96 7.20
CA ARG A 234 -4.97 -11.29 7.66
C ARG A 234 -3.70 -11.21 8.50
N ALA A 235 -2.70 -10.46 8.06
CA ALA A 235 -1.41 -10.38 8.74
C ALA A 235 -1.53 -9.64 10.08
N ASN A 236 -2.37 -8.60 10.17
CA ASN A 236 -2.51 -7.83 11.40
C ASN A 236 -3.48 -8.45 12.40
N GLY A 237 -4.53 -9.11 11.91
CA GLY A 237 -5.63 -9.63 12.72
C GLY A 237 -6.57 -8.52 13.19
N LEU A 238 -7.88 -8.78 13.11
CA LEU A 238 -8.91 -7.78 13.38
C LEU A 238 -8.87 -7.24 14.83
N GLU A 239 -8.58 -8.10 15.81
CA GLU A 239 -8.47 -7.71 17.23
C GLU A 239 -7.34 -6.69 17.46
N ASN A 240 -6.17 -6.91 16.83
CA ASN A 240 -5.07 -5.95 16.93
C ASN A 240 -5.41 -4.63 16.25
N LEU A 241 -6.03 -4.68 15.07
CA LEU A 241 -6.44 -3.49 14.33
C LEU A 241 -7.50 -2.69 15.10
N GLU A 242 -8.48 -3.35 15.72
CA GLU A 242 -9.43 -2.67 16.62
C GLU A 242 -8.68 -1.96 17.74
N ARG A 243 -7.77 -2.67 18.42
CA ARG A 243 -7.00 -2.15 19.55
C ARG A 243 -6.16 -0.93 19.19
N VAL A 244 -5.48 -0.92 18.04
CA VAL A 244 -4.53 0.15 17.68
C VAL A 244 -5.12 1.24 16.79
N CYS A 245 -6.19 0.96 16.03
CA CYS A 245 -6.74 1.90 15.06
C CYS A 245 -8.07 2.54 15.46
N LYS A 246 -9.03 1.77 16.00
CA LYS A 246 -10.41 2.23 16.19
C LYS A 246 -10.47 3.47 17.09
N GLY A 247 -11.00 4.56 16.55
CA GLY A 247 -11.07 5.87 17.21
C GLY A 247 -9.73 6.60 17.39
N LYS A 248 -8.65 6.13 16.77
CA LYS A 248 -7.28 6.66 16.93
C LYS A 248 -6.67 7.12 15.61
N ILE A 249 -6.86 6.34 14.55
CA ILE A 249 -6.42 6.64 13.18
C ILE A 249 -7.44 6.07 12.20
N ALA A 250 -7.68 6.77 11.08
CA ALA A 250 -8.58 6.26 10.06
C ALA A 250 -7.95 5.05 9.34
N VAL A 251 -8.74 4.04 9.05
CA VAL A 251 -8.29 2.80 8.41
C VAL A 251 -8.96 2.66 7.05
N ASP A 252 -8.19 2.45 5.99
CA ASP A 252 -8.71 1.85 4.76
C ASP A 252 -8.36 0.37 4.84
N LEU A 253 -9.28 -0.47 5.28
CA LEU A 253 -8.93 -1.85 5.60
C LEU A 253 -8.79 -2.66 4.31
N ASP A 254 -7.60 -3.18 4.02
CA ASP A 254 -7.45 -4.16 2.94
C ASP A 254 -7.95 -5.53 3.44
N LEU A 255 -9.06 -5.98 2.87
CA LEU A 255 -9.71 -7.23 3.22
C LEU A 255 -8.81 -8.44 2.92
N ASP A 256 -9.23 -9.61 3.39
CA ASP A 256 -8.43 -10.82 3.29
C ASP A 256 -8.38 -11.38 1.86
N ARG A 257 -7.46 -10.86 1.05
CA ARG A 257 -7.23 -11.33 -0.33
C ARG A 257 -6.83 -12.80 -0.41
N GLN A 258 -6.25 -13.38 0.64
CA GLN A 258 -5.91 -14.81 0.67
C GLN A 258 -7.13 -15.70 0.94
N LEU A 259 -8.21 -15.15 1.50
CA LEU A 259 -9.48 -15.85 1.70
C LEU A 259 -10.29 -15.93 0.40
N PHE A 260 -10.29 -14.86 -0.39
CA PHE A 260 -11.16 -14.69 -1.56
C PHE A 260 -11.14 -15.83 -2.59
N PRO A 261 -10.01 -16.49 -2.91
CA PRO A 261 -10.00 -17.55 -3.92
C PRO A 261 -10.70 -18.84 -3.47
N PHE A 262 -10.81 -19.05 -2.16
CA PHE A 262 -11.21 -20.33 -1.57
C PHE A 262 -12.52 -20.27 -0.77
N ALA A 263 -12.97 -19.06 -0.41
CA ALA A 263 -14.18 -18.86 0.37
C ALA A 263 -15.46 -19.10 -0.45
N THR A 264 -16.51 -19.51 0.26
CA THR A 264 -17.89 -19.45 -0.24
C THR A 264 -18.41 -18.00 -0.18
N PRO A 265 -19.43 -17.64 -0.97
CA PRO A 265 -20.07 -16.33 -0.89
C PRO A 265 -20.53 -15.93 0.52
N SER A 266 -21.02 -16.90 1.32
CA SER A 266 -21.42 -16.65 2.72
C SER A 266 -20.21 -16.28 3.59
N GLN A 267 -19.07 -16.95 3.41
CA GLN A 267 -17.85 -16.64 4.16
C GLN A 267 -17.28 -15.26 3.76
N ILE A 268 -17.45 -14.85 2.51
CA ILE A 268 -17.10 -13.49 2.05
C ILE A 268 -18.00 -12.46 2.71
N ASP A 269 -19.32 -12.67 2.73
CA ASP A 269 -20.27 -11.76 3.40
C ASP A 269 -19.96 -11.64 4.90
N ASP A 270 -19.72 -12.76 5.59
CA ASP A 270 -19.35 -12.78 7.01
C ASP A 270 -18.02 -12.07 7.29
N HIS A 271 -17.03 -12.23 6.40
CA HIS A 271 -15.73 -11.56 6.50
C HIS A 271 -15.86 -10.04 6.40
N VAL A 272 -16.57 -9.54 5.38
CA VAL A 272 -16.79 -8.09 5.21
C VAL A 272 -17.62 -7.53 6.35
N ARG A 273 -18.68 -8.25 6.76
CA ARG A 273 -19.54 -7.87 7.89
C ARG A 273 -18.73 -7.73 9.18
N GLY A 274 -17.95 -8.76 9.53
CA GLY A 274 -17.17 -8.76 10.76
C GLY A 274 -16.15 -7.64 10.81
N ALA A 275 -15.48 -7.37 9.69
CA ALA A 275 -14.57 -6.24 9.56
C ALA A 275 -15.27 -4.89 9.79
N VAL A 276 -16.42 -4.68 9.16
CA VAL A 276 -17.20 -3.44 9.26
C VAL A 276 -17.79 -3.27 10.66
N GLU A 277 -18.50 -4.26 11.20
CA GLU A 277 -19.07 -4.23 12.56
C GLU A 277 -18.01 -3.92 13.62
N THR A 278 -16.80 -4.48 13.45
CA THR A 278 -15.72 -4.30 14.42
C THR A 278 -15.10 -2.90 14.35
N LEU A 279 -14.84 -2.34 13.17
CA LEU A 279 -14.10 -1.08 13.06
C LEU A 279 -14.98 0.16 12.90
N TYR A 280 -16.26 -0.01 12.60
CA TYR A 280 -17.17 1.10 12.33
C TYR A 280 -17.35 2.04 13.53
N LEU A 281 -17.37 3.35 13.23
CA LEU A 281 -17.83 4.40 14.11
C LEU A 281 -18.66 5.41 13.31
N PRO A 282 -19.78 5.96 13.84
CA PRO A 282 -20.63 6.90 13.12
C PRO A 282 -19.92 8.15 12.63
N GLN A 283 -18.92 8.63 13.38
CA GLN A 283 -18.13 9.81 13.02
C GLN A 283 -17.15 9.55 11.87
N GLY A 284 -16.90 8.31 11.46
CA GLY A 284 -15.90 7.96 10.44
C GLY A 284 -14.73 7.16 11.00
N GLY A 285 -13.59 7.20 10.31
CA GLY A 285 -12.40 6.42 10.65
C GLY A 285 -12.30 5.05 9.98
N LEU A 286 -13.23 4.69 9.10
CA LEU A 286 -13.21 3.44 8.35
C LEU A 286 -13.51 3.71 6.87
N ALA A 287 -12.70 3.13 6.01
CA ALA A 287 -12.98 2.74 4.64
C ALA A 287 -12.62 1.25 4.48
N VAL A 288 -13.11 0.61 3.43
CA VAL A 288 -12.86 -0.81 3.16
C VAL A 288 -12.41 -0.99 1.72
N LYS A 289 -11.31 -1.72 1.53
CA LYS A 289 -10.72 -2.04 0.24
C LYS A 289 -10.75 -3.54 0.01
N ALA A 290 -11.06 -3.95 -1.22
CA ALA A 290 -10.80 -5.31 -1.70
C ALA A 290 -9.85 -5.29 -2.90
N GLU A 291 -8.73 -5.99 -2.81
CA GLU A 291 -7.89 -6.27 -3.97
C GLU A 291 -8.28 -7.60 -4.63
N ILE A 292 -8.45 -7.58 -5.95
CA ILE A 292 -8.86 -8.72 -6.77
C ILE A 292 -7.66 -9.18 -7.60
N GLY A 293 -7.19 -10.40 -7.30
CA GLY A 293 -6.17 -11.11 -8.07
C GLY A 293 -6.77 -12.06 -9.12
N PRO A 294 -5.98 -12.50 -10.12
CA PRO A 294 -6.44 -13.36 -11.20
C PRO A 294 -6.94 -14.73 -10.72
N GLU A 295 -6.50 -15.19 -9.56
CA GLU A 295 -6.90 -16.45 -8.92
C GLU A 295 -8.30 -16.42 -8.30
N VAL A 296 -8.89 -15.23 -8.06
CA VAL A 296 -10.23 -15.10 -7.49
C VAL A 296 -11.29 -15.50 -8.53
N PRO A 297 -12.14 -16.51 -8.25
CA PRO A 297 -13.24 -16.89 -9.14
C PRO A 297 -14.25 -15.75 -9.35
N LEU A 298 -14.81 -15.60 -10.55
CA LEU A 298 -15.74 -14.51 -10.89
C LEU A 298 -17.00 -14.48 -10.00
N ASN A 299 -17.50 -15.64 -9.58
CA ASN A 299 -18.61 -15.73 -8.62
C ASN A 299 -18.21 -15.19 -7.23
N ASN A 300 -16.95 -15.34 -6.83
CA ASN A 300 -16.44 -14.77 -5.59
C ASN A 300 -16.20 -13.27 -5.74
N VAL A 301 -15.74 -12.78 -6.90
CA VAL A 301 -15.67 -11.34 -7.18
C VAL A 301 -17.05 -10.69 -7.04
N ALA A 302 -18.08 -11.27 -7.65
CA ALA A 302 -19.46 -10.78 -7.51
C ALA A 302 -19.89 -10.73 -6.03
N ALA A 303 -19.63 -11.80 -5.27
CA ALA A 303 -19.94 -11.84 -3.85
C ALA A 303 -19.20 -10.77 -3.02
N ILE A 304 -17.94 -10.49 -3.34
CA ILE A 304 -17.16 -9.40 -2.71
C ILE A 304 -17.81 -8.06 -3.02
N PHE A 305 -18.14 -7.80 -4.28
CA PHE A 305 -18.75 -6.54 -4.71
C PHE A 305 -20.13 -6.32 -4.10
N ASP A 306 -20.96 -7.36 -4.04
CA ASP A 306 -22.25 -7.32 -3.36
C ASP A 306 -22.10 -7.03 -1.86
N ALA A 307 -21.14 -7.67 -1.18
CA ALA A 307 -20.85 -7.43 0.22
C ALA A 307 -20.39 -5.98 0.45
N LEU A 308 -19.48 -5.45 -0.37
CA LEU A 308 -19.03 -4.05 -0.28
C LEU A 308 -20.20 -3.07 -0.47
N ARG A 309 -21.05 -3.28 -1.49
CA ARG A 309 -22.26 -2.46 -1.73
C ARG A 309 -23.26 -2.54 -0.60
N LYS A 310 -23.43 -3.71 0.02
CA LYS A 310 -24.33 -3.90 1.16
C LYS A 310 -23.80 -3.17 2.39
N TYR A 311 -22.54 -3.41 2.75
CA TYR A 311 -21.98 -2.93 4.02
C TYR A 311 -21.50 -1.48 3.97
N LYS A 312 -21.34 -0.84 2.80
CA LYS A 312 -21.08 0.62 2.74
C LYS A 312 -22.17 1.46 3.42
N HIS A 313 -23.39 0.93 3.52
CA HIS A 313 -24.54 1.59 4.15
C HIS A 313 -24.74 1.18 5.63
N TYR A 314 -23.80 0.43 6.24
CA TYR A 314 -23.88 0.03 7.64
C TYR A 314 -23.86 1.24 8.59
N LYS A 315 -24.71 1.23 9.63
CA LYS A 315 -24.88 2.37 10.56
C LYS A 315 -24.94 1.97 12.05
N GLY A 316 -24.51 0.75 12.39
CA GLY A 316 -24.67 0.18 13.74
C GLY A 316 -25.88 -0.72 13.82
#